data_AF-A0A3A5VX63-F1
#
_entry.id   AF-A0A3A5VX63-F1
#
_cell.length_a   1.000
_cell.length_b   1.000
_cell.length_c   1.000
_cell.angle_alpha   90.00
_cell.angle_beta   90.00
_cell.angle_gamma   90.00
#
_symmetry.space_group_name_H-M   'P 1'
#
loop_
_entity.id
_entity.type
_entity.pdbx_description
1 polymer ?
#
loop_
_entity_poly.entity_id
_entity_poly.type
_entity_poly.pdbx_seq_one_letter_code
_entity_poly.pdbx_strand_id
1 'polypeptide(L)'
;MDMAGMASEVSLTAGKRVLFLTKDLDLIRKQLYEGLNLRMEDLDVGDLLDDINTDVMTPAWVCFDHDPAMIAKNAYAGLMQNGIRVFNEDALIDGGFEVIVSGQRKG
;
A
#
# COMPACT_ATOMS: atom_id res chain seq x y z
N MET A 1 24.68 20.18 10.11
CA MET A 1 24.12 20.00 8.77
C MET A 1 22.78 20.71 8.78
N ASP A 2 22.71 21.89 8.16
CA ASP A 2 21.50 22.72 8.18
C ASP A 2 20.40 22.09 7.34
N MET A 3 19.26 21.81 7.97
CA MET A 3 18.04 21.25 7.38
C MET A 3 17.17 22.34 6.71
N ALA A 4 17.78 23.44 6.24
CA ALA A 4 17.11 24.69 5.89
C ALA A 4 16.34 24.68 4.55
N GLY A 5 15.93 23.51 4.03
CA GLY A 5 15.25 23.40 2.73
C GLY A 5 14.27 22.24 2.58
N MET A 6 13.98 21.48 3.64
CA MET A 6 12.96 20.43 3.57
C MET A 6 11.61 21.05 3.91
N ALA A 7 10.61 20.86 3.04
CA ALA A 7 9.24 21.25 3.35
C ALA A 7 8.86 20.69 4.73
N SER A 8 8.47 21.58 5.65
CA SER A 8 8.07 21.20 7.01
C SER A 8 6.75 20.42 7.04
N GLU A 9 6.01 20.47 5.94
CA GLU A 9 4.71 19.83 5.78
C GLU A 9 4.63 19.20 4.38
N VAL A 10 4.07 17.99 4.33
CA VAL A 10 3.72 17.30 3.09
C VAL A 10 2.21 17.16 3.08
N SER A 11 1.57 17.62 2.01
CA SER A 11 0.13 17.52 1.81
C SER A 11 -0.19 16.63 0.62
N LEU A 12 -1.30 15.90 0.68
CA LEU A 12 -1.80 15.14 -0.45
C LEU A 12 -2.44 16.06 -1.49
N THR A 13 -2.39 15.64 -2.75
CA THR A 13 -3.24 16.23 -3.79
C THR A 13 -4.71 16.12 -3.40
N ALA A 14 -5.50 17.18 -3.61
CA ALA A 14 -6.92 17.19 -3.26
C ALA A 14 -7.67 15.99 -3.86
N GLY A 15 -8.40 15.26 -3.02
CA GLY A 15 -9.15 14.06 -3.40
C GLY A 15 -8.34 12.76 -3.44
N LYS A 16 -7.01 12.80 -3.26
CA LYS A 16 -6.20 11.59 -3.09
C LYS A 16 -6.28 11.06 -1.66
N ARG A 17 -6.01 9.76 -1.52
CA ARG A 17 -6.13 9.02 -0.25
C ARG A 17 -4.79 8.42 0.18
N VAL A 18 -4.73 8.06 1.46
CA VAL A 18 -3.66 7.22 2.02
C VAL A 18 -4.16 5.78 2.06
N LEU A 19 -3.34 4.83 1.62
CA LEU A 19 -3.57 3.42 1.86
C LEU A 19 -2.80 2.97 3.09
N PHE A 20 -3.52 2.54 4.12
CA PHE A 20 -2.92 1.92 5.30
C PHE A 20 -2.86 0.40 5.11
N LEU A 21 -1.66 -0.15 5.13
CA LEU A 21 -1.45 -1.59 5.20
C LEU A 21 -1.54 -2.02 6.66
N THR A 22 -2.69 -2.59 7.03
CA THR A 22 -3.02 -3.02 8.40
C THR A 22 -2.84 -4.52 8.58
N LYS A 23 -2.66 -4.97 9.83
CA LYS A 23 -2.65 -6.39 10.20
C LYS A 23 -4.00 -7.04 9.97
N ASP A 24 -5.09 -6.29 10.12
CA ASP A 24 -6.41 -6.69 9.64
C ASP A 24 -6.50 -6.45 8.13
N LEU A 25 -6.44 -7.53 7.34
CA LEU A 25 -6.46 -7.47 5.88
C LEU A 25 -7.83 -7.04 5.33
N ASP A 26 -8.92 -7.19 6.09
CA ASP A 26 -10.25 -6.75 5.64
C ASP A 26 -10.32 -5.22 5.59
N LEU A 27 -9.61 -4.51 6.48
CA LEU A 27 -9.49 -3.05 6.41
C LEU A 27 -8.73 -2.59 5.16
N ILE A 28 -7.74 -3.35 4.71
CA ILE A 28 -7.06 -3.08 3.42
C ILE A 28 -8.07 -3.24 2.28
N ARG A 29 -8.81 -4.36 2.24
CA ARG A 29 -9.82 -4.62 1.20
C ARG A 29 -10.89 -3.53 1.15
N LYS A 30 -11.39 -3.09 2.29
CA LYS A 30 -12.39 -2.00 2.38
C LYS A 30 -11.85 -0.68 1.83
N GLN A 31 -10.58 -0.35 2.07
CA GLN A 31 -9.95 0.84 1.50
C GLN A 31 -9.86 0.74 -0.03
N LEU A 32 -9.44 -0.42 -0.54
CA LEU A 32 -9.27 -0.68 -1.98
C LEU A 32 -10.60 -0.65 -2.75
N TYR A 33 -11.64 -1.30 -2.22
CA TYR A 33 -12.83 -1.64 -3.03
C TYR A 33 -14.15 -1.06 -2.51
N GLU A 34 -14.22 -0.63 -1.26
CA GLU A 34 -15.47 -0.15 -0.64
C GLU A 34 -15.42 1.35 -0.32
N GLY A 35 -14.31 2.02 -0.66
CA GLY A 35 -14.15 3.47 -0.46
C GLY A 35 -13.87 3.88 0.99
N LEU A 36 -13.55 2.93 1.88
CA LEU A 36 -13.11 3.27 3.24
C LEU A 36 -11.88 4.19 3.17
N ASN A 37 -11.92 5.29 3.92
CA ASN A 37 -10.85 6.28 3.95
C ASN A 37 -10.39 6.48 5.39
N LEU A 38 -9.41 5.67 5.80
CA LEU A 38 -8.81 5.74 7.13
C LEU A 38 -7.91 6.98 7.24
N ARG A 39 -7.72 7.44 8.46
CA ARG A 39 -6.82 8.53 8.85
C ARG A 39 -5.86 8.02 9.92
N MET A 40 -4.78 8.77 10.13
CA MET A 40 -3.78 8.45 11.16
C MET A 40 -4.38 8.31 12.56
N GLU A 41 -5.46 9.04 12.89
CA GLU A 41 -6.13 8.95 14.20
C GLU A 41 -7.02 7.72 14.37
N ASP A 42 -7.31 7.00 13.28
CA ASP A 42 -8.17 5.80 13.31
C ASP A 42 -7.36 4.52 13.62
N LEU A 43 -6.02 4.61 13.73
CA LEU A 43 -5.10 3.49 13.85
C LEU A 43 -3.97 3.77 14.84
N ASP A 44 -3.52 2.73 15.54
CA ASP A 44 -2.25 2.74 16.25
C ASP A 44 -1.11 2.21 15.36
N VAL A 45 0.13 2.62 15.64
CA VAL A 45 1.31 2.07 14.94
C VAL A 45 1.37 0.54 15.03
N GLY A 46 0.89 -0.01 16.14
CA GLY A 46 0.80 -1.45 16.37
C GLY A 46 -0.17 -2.19 15.43
N ASP A 47 -1.10 -1.48 14.80
CA ASP A 47 -2.09 -2.05 13.87
C ASP A 47 -1.54 -2.20 12.45
N LEU A 48 -0.44 -1.52 12.13
CA LEU A 48 0.14 -1.51 10.80
C LEU A 48 0.91 -2.81 10.52
N LEU A 49 0.82 -3.28 9.28
CA LEU A 49 1.50 -4.49 8.81
C LEU A 49 3.02 -4.28 8.77
N ASP A 50 3.73 -5.05 9.58
CA ASP A 50 5.19 -5.12 9.64
C ASP A 50 5.72 -6.19 8.66
N ASP A 51 7.04 -6.21 8.42
CA ASP A 51 7.75 -7.32 7.74
C ASP A 51 7.27 -7.63 6.31
N ILE A 52 6.87 -6.59 5.57
CA ILE A 52 6.50 -6.71 4.15
C ILE A 52 7.78 -6.91 3.34
N ASN A 53 7.96 -8.11 2.80
CA ASN A 53 9.09 -8.46 1.94
C ASN A 53 8.78 -8.31 0.44
N THR A 54 9.83 -8.45 -0.38
CA THR A 54 9.73 -8.29 -1.83
C THR A 54 8.82 -9.30 -2.52
N ASP A 55 8.68 -10.52 -2.01
CA ASP A 55 7.79 -11.53 -2.59
C ASP A 55 6.31 -11.23 -2.28
N VAL A 56 6.02 -10.57 -1.14
CA VAL A 56 4.69 -10.02 -0.85
C VAL A 56 4.36 -8.89 -1.83
N MET A 57 5.32 -7.99 -2.07
CA MET A 57 5.14 -6.83 -2.95
C MET A 57 5.09 -7.22 -4.42
N THR A 58 5.96 -8.10 -4.87
CA THR A 58 6.12 -8.45 -6.28
C THR A 58 6.60 -9.90 -6.36
N PRO A 59 5.68 -10.89 -6.25
CA PRO A 59 6.05 -12.30 -6.32
C PRO A 59 6.85 -12.63 -7.58
N ALA A 60 7.69 -13.67 -7.51
CA ALA A 60 8.58 -14.04 -8.62
C ALA A 60 7.90 -14.11 -10.00
N TRP A 61 6.66 -14.60 -10.08
CA TRP A 61 5.94 -14.69 -11.35
C TRP A 61 5.57 -13.33 -11.95
N VAL A 62 5.36 -12.31 -11.11
CA VAL A 62 5.11 -10.92 -11.55
C VAL A 62 6.36 -10.35 -12.20
N CYS A 63 7.54 -10.71 -11.69
CA CYS A 63 8.84 -10.27 -12.20
C CYS A 63 9.24 -10.90 -13.55
N PHE A 64 8.43 -11.82 -14.12
CA PHE A 64 8.68 -12.32 -15.47
C PHE A 64 8.23 -11.37 -16.58
N ASP A 65 7.44 -10.34 -16.23
CA ASP A 65 7.19 -9.25 -17.17
C ASP A 65 8.37 -8.26 -17.16
N HIS A 66 8.80 -7.85 -18.35
CA HIS A 66 9.88 -6.88 -18.51
C HIS A 66 9.36 -5.44 -18.51
N ASP A 67 8.07 -5.24 -18.75
CA ASP A 67 7.44 -3.92 -18.73
C ASP A 67 7.10 -3.53 -17.28
N PRO A 68 7.71 -2.47 -16.72
CA PRO A 68 7.40 -2.00 -15.37
C PRO A 68 5.91 -1.67 -15.17
N ALA A 69 5.20 -1.26 -16.23
CA ALA A 69 3.77 -0.99 -16.14
C ALA A 69 2.99 -2.26 -15.82
N MET A 70 3.34 -3.39 -16.44
CA MET A 70 2.69 -4.68 -16.19
C MET A 70 3.02 -5.26 -14.82
N ILE A 71 4.25 -5.03 -14.33
CA ILE A 71 4.63 -5.34 -12.94
C ILE A 71 3.77 -4.53 -11.96
N ALA A 72 3.58 -3.23 -12.22
CA ALA A 72 2.85 -2.33 -11.33
C ALA A 72 1.36 -2.72 -11.16
N LYS A 73 0.72 -3.27 -12.20
CA LYS A 73 -0.66 -3.79 -12.12
C LYS A 73 -0.83 -4.89 -11.07
N ASN A 74 0.26 -5.60 -10.77
CA ASN A 74 0.29 -6.73 -9.86
C ASN A 74 1.08 -6.45 -8.57
N ALA A 75 1.31 -5.18 -8.24
CA ALA A 75 1.88 -4.81 -6.96
C ALA A 75 1.04 -5.35 -5.79
N TYR A 76 1.72 -5.84 -4.76
CA TYR A 76 1.20 -6.56 -3.60
C TYR A 76 0.46 -7.86 -3.90
N ALA A 77 0.69 -8.49 -5.06
CA ALA A 77 0.05 -9.76 -5.41
C ALA A 77 0.37 -10.94 -4.48
N GLY A 78 1.45 -10.85 -3.70
CA GLY A 78 1.82 -11.88 -2.72
C GLY A 78 1.05 -11.76 -1.39
N LEU A 79 0.32 -10.66 -1.16
CA LEU A 79 -0.52 -10.51 0.02
C LEU A 79 -1.84 -11.28 -0.16
N MET A 80 -1.94 -12.42 0.51
CA MET A 80 -3.04 -13.37 0.39
C MET A 80 -3.86 -13.46 1.68
N GLN A 81 -5.17 -13.61 1.54
CA GLN A 81 -6.11 -13.90 2.63
C GLN A 81 -7.03 -15.03 2.17
N ASN A 82 -7.05 -16.15 2.90
CA ASN A 82 -7.87 -17.33 2.56
C ASN A 82 -7.67 -17.85 1.13
N GLY A 83 -6.42 -17.78 0.62
CA GLY A 83 -6.09 -18.22 -0.74
C GLY A 83 -6.48 -17.23 -1.85
N ILE A 84 -7.00 -16.05 -1.49
CA ILE A 84 -7.39 -14.99 -2.43
C ILE A 84 -6.46 -13.80 -2.24
N ARG A 85 -6.09 -13.14 -3.34
CA ARG A 85 -5.30 -11.90 -3.30
C ARG A 85 -6.08 -10.80 -2.57
N VAL A 86 -5.40 -10.09 -1.68
CA VAL A 86 -5.93 -8.84 -1.09
C VAL A 86 -5.94 -7.74 -2.16
N PHE A 87 -4.87 -7.65 -2.94
CA PHE A 87 -4.72 -6.74 -4.07
C PHE A 87 -4.99 -7.47 -5.38
N ASN A 88 -6.13 -7.18 -6.01
CA ASN A 88 -6.42 -7.64 -7.36
C ASN A 88 -5.51 -6.93 -8.38
N GLU A 89 -5.53 -7.37 -9.63
CA GLU A 89 -4.94 -6.60 -10.73
C GLU A 89 -5.50 -5.17 -10.74
N ASP A 90 -4.65 -4.19 -11.00
CA ASP A 90 -4.96 -2.75 -11.06
C ASP A 90 -5.46 -2.11 -9.75
N ALA A 91 -5.51 -2.84 -8.62
CA ALA A 91 -6.07 -2.34 -7.35
C ALA A 91 -5.45 -1.04 -6.84
N LEU A 92 -4.14 -0.83 -7.05
CA LEU A 92 -3.46 0.42 -6.69
C LEU A 92 -3.71 1.55 -7.70
N ILE A 93 -3.82 1.23 -8.99
CA ILE A 93 -4.08 2.19 -10.06
C ILE A 93 -5.48 2.80 -9.87
N ASP A 94 -6.46 1.95 -9.59
CA ASP A 94 -7.86 2.34 -9.42
C ASP A 94 -8.14 2.96 -8.04
N GLY A 95 -7.30 2.67 -7.06
CA GLY A 95 -7.52 3.03 -5.66
C GLY A 95 -7.40 4.52 -5.32
N GLY A 96 -6.86 5.34 -6.22
CA GLY A 96 -6.72 6.79 -6.02
C GLY A 96 -5.81 7.17 -4.85
N PHE A 97 -4.88 6.31 -4.48
CA PHE A 97 -3.93 6.54 -3.40
C PHE A 97 -2.71 7.32 -3.89
N GLU A 98 -2.15 8.14 -3.01
CA GLU A 98 -0.89 8.87 -3.26
C GLU A 98 0.21 8.45 -2.28
N VAL A 99 -0.18 7.89 -1.13
CA VAL A 99 0.72 7.45 -0.08
C VAL A 99 0.31 6.05 0.40
N ILE A 100 1.28 5.20 0.66
CA ILE A 100 1.09 3.90 1.32
C ILE A 100 1.82 3.94 2.67
N VAL A 101 1.11 3.67 3.75
CA VAL A 101 1.65 3.60 5.11
C VAL A 101 1.69 2.14 5.56
N SER A 102 2.83 1.72 6.10
CA SER A 102 3.03 0.38 6.67
C SER A 102 3.69 0.48 8.04
N GLY A 103 3.78 -0.67 8.72
CA GLY A 103 4.61 -0.83 9.90
C GLY A 103 6.09 -0.86 9.56
N GLN A 104 6.86 -1.42 10.49
CA GLN A 104 8.32 -1.53 10.42
C GLN A 104 8.76 -2.55 9.37
N ARG A 105 9.99 -2.39 8.87
CA ARG A 105 10.70 -3.36 8.00
C ARG A 105 9.94 -3.71 6.70
N LYS A 106 9.60 -2.68 5.93
CA LYS A 106 9.16 -2.80 4.53
C LYS A 106 10.39 -2.83 3.60
N GLY A 107 10.51 -3.84 2.74
CA GLY A 107 11.63 -4.00 1.81
C GLY A 107 11.24 -4.74 0.55
#